data_AF-A0A520REA0-F1
#
_entry.id   AF-A0A520REA0-F1
#
_cell.length_a   1.000
_cell.length_b   1.000
_cell.length_c   1.000
_cell.angle_alpha   90.00
_cell.angle_beta   90.00
_cell.angle_gamma   90.00
#
_symmetry.space_group_name_H-M   'P 1'
#
loop_
_entity.id
_entity.type
_entity.pdbx_description
1 polymer ?
#
loop_
_entity_poly.entity_id
_entity_poly.type
_entity_poly.pdbx_seq_one_letter_code
_entity_poly.pdbx_strand_id
1 'polypeptide(L)'
;MTSAPEPERPASGIDWGAVTHAVAGLSAVIVGGLMYVVPWAQSVFSALMVVAAVAAIYFSWKHSAWVMGHWFAMLPVIGVVLGYLGWQWGFSLAYVTLWLAFVHFIIRGIQSLRAT
;
A
#
# COMPACT_ATOMS: atom_id res chain seq x y z
N MET A 1 8.11 12.82 49.72
CA MET A 1 8.23 11.78 48.68
C MET A 1 7.27 12.15 47.56
N THR A 2 7.77 12.75 46.49
CA THR A 2 6.98 13.17 45.32
C THR A 2 6.73 11.93 44.46
N SER A 3 5.48 11.49 44.34
CA SER A 3 5.09 10.45 43.40
C SER A 3 5.33 10.94 41.97
N ALA A 4 6.08 10.17 41.18
CA ALA A 4 6.27 10.43 39.76
C ALA A 4 4.90 10.45 39.02
N PRO A 5 4.73 11.26 37.96
CA PRO A 5 3.50 11.25 37.19
C PRO A 5 3.33 9.87 36.53
N GLU A 6 2.14 9.29 36.65
CA GLU A 6 1.78 8.06 35.92
C GLU A 6 1.92 8.30 34.41
N PRO A 7 2.51 7.38 33.63
CA PRO A 7 2.60 7.56 32.19
C PRO A 7 1.19 7.52 31.60
N GLU A 8 0.81 8.58 30.89
CA GLU A 8 -0.45 8.63 30.15
C GLU A 8 -0.52 7.44 29.19
N ARG A 9 -1.47 6.53 29.42
CA ARG A 9 -1.76 5.45 28.46
C ARG A 9 -2.19 6.10 27.16
N PRO A 10 -1.54 5.79 26.01
CA PRO A 10 -1.96 6.34 24.73
C PRO A 10 -3.42 5.99 24.51
N ALA A 11 -4.25 7.02 24.26
CA ALA A 11 -5.67 6.84 24.02
C ALA A 11 -5.84 5.84 22.86
N SER A 12 -6.57 4.75 23.12
CA SER A 12 -6.84 3.68 22.15
C SER A 12 -7.86 4.14 21.11
N GLY A 13 -7.54 5.20 20.38
CA GLY A 13 -8.32 5.69 19.25
C GLY A 13 -8.10 4.84 18.02
N ILE A 14 -9.17 4.56 17.26
CA ILE A 14 -9.06 3.92 15.95
C ILE A 14 -8.26 4.85 15.02
N ASP A 15 -7.16 4.34 14.47
CA ASP A 15 -6.44 5.03 13.40
C ASP A 15 -7.20 4.88 12.08
N TRP A 16 -8.08 5.84 11.82
CA TRP A 16 -8.87 5.92 10.58
C TRP A 16 -7.98 6.01 9.32
N GLY A 17 -6.76 6.52 9.43
CA GLY A 17 -5.79 6.54 8.33
C GLY A 17 -5.30 5.13 7.98
N ALA A 18 -4.94 4.34 8.99
CA ALA A 18 -4.58 2.94 8.79
C ALA A 18 -5.74 2.10 8.25
N VAL A 19 -6.96 2.31 8.75
CA VAL A 19 -8.17 1.61 8.27
C VAL A 19 -8.44 1.93 6.80
N THR A 20 -8.44 3.20 6.41
CA THR A 20 -8.68 3.60 5.02
C THR A 20 -7.61 3.07 4.07
N HIS A 21 -6.34 3.08 4.50
CA HIS A 21 -5.24 2.49 3.72
C HIS A 21 -5.39 0.98 3.55
N ALA A 22 -5.75 0.26 4.62
CA ALA A 22 -5.97 -1.19 4.58
C ALA A 22 -7.14 -1.57 3.67
N VAL A 23 -8.26 -0.83 3.75
CA VAL A 23 -9.42 -1.01 2.86
C VAL A 23 -9.04 -0.76 1.40
N ALA A 24 -8.35 0.35 1.12
CA ALA A 24 -7.90 0.67 -0.24
C ALA A 24 -6.95 -0.41 -0.80
N GLY A 25 -6.00 -0.89 0.00
CA GLY A 25 -5.08 -1.97 -0.36
C GLY A 25 -5.82 -3.28 -0.65
N LEU A 26 -6.75 -3.68 0.21
CA LEU A 26 -7.55 -4.89 0.03
C LEU A 26 -8.44 -4.79 -1.22
N SER A 27 -9.10 -3.65 -1.45
CA SER A 27 -9.87 -3.40 -2.65
C SER A 27 -9.00 -3.50 -3.91
N ALA A 28 -7.79 -2.94 -3.89
CA ALA A 28 -6.86 -3.05 -5.01
C ALA A 28 -6.43 -4.50 -5.29
N VAL A 29 -6.21 -5.31 -4.25
CA VAL A 29 -5.91 -6.74 -4.39
C VAL A 29 -7.10 -7.50 -5.01
N ILE A 30 -8.32 -7.23 -4.54
CA ILE A 30 -9.52 -7.87 -5.08
C ILE A 30 -9.72 -7.49 -6.55
N VAL A 31 -9.66 -6.20 -6.88
CA VAL A 31 -9.79 -5.71 -8.26
C VAL A 31 -8.66 -6.25 -9.16
N GLY A 32 -7.44 -6.35 -8.64
CA GLY A 32 -6.32 -6.97 -9.34
C GLY A 32 -6.55 -8.46 -9.61
N GLY A 33 -7.20 -9.19 -8.71
CA GLY A 33 -7.63 -10.57 -8.97
C GLY A 33 -8.74 -10.65 -10.02
N LEU A 34 -9.69 -9.72 -9.98
CA LEU A 34 -10.78 -9.65 -10.96
C LEU A 34 -10.28 -9.39 -12.40
N MET A 35 -9.09 -8.82 -12.59
CA MET A 35 -8.55 -8.55 -13.93
C MET A 35 -8.42 -9.81 -14.80
N TYR A 36 -8.28 -10.99 -14.19
CA TYR A 36 -8.20 -12.27 -14.91
C TYR A 36 -9.56 -12.81 -15.38
N VAL A 37 -10.66 -12.20 -14.92
CA VAL A 37 -12.03 -12.68 -15.16
C VAL A 37 -12.86 -11.63 -15.90
N VAL A 38 -12.68 -10.34 -15.59
CA VAL A 38 -13.44 -9.24 -16.18
C VAL A 38 -12.53 -8.16 -16.79
N PRO A 39 -12.77 -7.74 -18.05
CA PRO A 39 -11.86 -6.85 -18.77
C PRO A 39 -11.82 -5.41 -18.22
N TRP A 40 -12.91 -4.94 -17.62
CA TRP A 40 -12.94 -3.59 -17.02
C TRP A 40 -12.08 -3.48 -15.76
N ALA A 41 -11.86 -4.58 -15.02
CA ALA A 41 -11.09 -4.57 -13.79
C ALA A 41 -9.61 -4.24 -14.02
N GLN A 42 -9.05 -4.58 -15.19
CA GLN A 42 -7.69 -4.20 -15.55
C GLN A 42 -7.51 -2.66 -15.60
N SER A 43 -8.50 -1.95 -16.16
CA SER A 43 -8.47 -0.49 -16.25
C SER A 43 -8.60 0.15 -14.86
N VAL A 44 -9.48 -0.39 -14.02
CA VAL A 44 -9.65 0.09 -12.64
C VAL A 44 -8.41 -0.20 -11.79
N PHE A 45 -7.85 -1.40 -11.90
CA PHE A 45 -6.59 -1.79 -11.25
C PHE A 45 -5.47 -0.82 -11.63
N SER A 46 -5.32 -0.53 -12.93
CA SER A 46 -4.29 0.38 -13.43
C SER A 46 -4.46 1.79 -12.86
N ALA A 47 -5.69 2.30 -12.83
CA ALA A 47 -5.99 3.60 -12.21
C ALA A 47 -5.64 3.62 -10.70
N LEU A 48 -5.98 2.55 -9.97
CA LEU A 48 -5.63 2.41 -8.55
C LEU A 48 -4.11 2.40 -8.33
N MET A 49 -3.34 1.75 -9.20
CA MET A 49 -1.87 1.75 -9.10
C MET A 49 -1.29 3.15 -9.32
N VAL A 50 -1.83 3.91 -10.27
CA VAL A 50 -1.41 5.31 -10.50
C VAL A 50 -1.76 6.18 -9.29
N VAL A 51 -2.97 6.07 -8.73
CA VAL A 51 -3.36 6.80 -7.52
C VAL A 51 -2.46 6.45 -6.35
N ALA A 52 -2.14 5.16 -6.15
CA ALA A 52 -1.21 4.72 -5.12
C ALA A 52 0.20 5.29 -5.34
N ALA A 53 0.67 5.37 -6.59
CA ALA A 53 1.95 5.97 -6.93
C ALA A 53 2.01 7.46 -6.56
N VAL A 54 0.96 8.22 -6.93
CA VAL A 54 0.87 9.65 -6.64
C VAL A 54 0.80 9.89 -5.13
N ALA A 55 -0.02 9.11 -4.41
CA ALA A 55 -0.11 9.18 -2.96
C ALA A 55 1.25 8.87 -2.32
N ALA A 56 1.94 7.85 -2.81
CA ALA A 56 3.27 7.49 -2.36
C ALA A 56 4.25 8.66 -2.59
N ILE A 57 4.31 9.23 -3.80
CA ILE A 57 5.18 10.40 -4.09
C ILE A 57 4.87 11.56 -3.15
N TYR A 58 3.59 11.86 -2.92
CA TYR A 58 3.15 12.90 -1.99
C TYR A 58 3.66 12.67 -0.56
N PHE A 59 3.48 11.46 -0.02
CA PHE A 59 3.98 11.11 1.31
C PHE A 59 5.51 11.13 1.39
N SER A 60 6.18 10.67 0.32
CA SER A 60 7.64 10.67 0.23
C SER A 60 8.22 12.08 0.31
N TRP A 61 7.60 13.02 -0.42
CA TRP A 61 8.02 14.41 -0.44
C TRP A 61 7.77 15.09 0.90
N LYS A 62 6.64 14.80 1.55
CA LYS A 62 6.28 15.37 2.85
C LYS A 62 7.17 14.90 4.00
N HIS A 63 7.70 13.68 3.93
CA HIS A 63 8.45 13.05 5.03
C HIS A 63 9.95 12.83 4.73
N SER A 64 10.49 13.34 3.61
CA SER A 64 11.90 13.19 3.21
C SER A 64 12.44 11.75 3.29
N ALA A 65 11.58 10.74 3.07
CA ALA A 65 11.88 9.33 3.34
C ALA A 65 12.33 8.54 2.10
N TRP A 66 12.94 9.22 1.12
CA TRP A 66 12.96 8.78 -0.28
C TRP A 66 13.72 7.46 -0.55
N VAL A 67 14.62 7.00 0.32
CA VAL A 67 15.75 6.18 -0.20
C VAL A 67 15.63 4.67 -0.03
N MET A 68 14.70 4.11 0.78
CA MET A 68 14.70 2.63 0.96
C MET A 68 13.35 1.91 1.01
N GLY A 69 12.27 2.56 1.43
CA GLY A 69 10.92 1.95 1.42
C GLY A 69 10.11 2.18 0.13
N HIS A 70 10.43 3.25 -0.59
CA HIS A 70 9.57 3.78 -1.67
C HIS A 70 9.63 2.99 -2.98
N TRP A 71 10.75 2.30 -3.23
CA TRP A 71 10.95 1.47 -4.42
C TRP A 71 9.81 0.44 -4.52
N PHE A 72 9.54 -0.28 -3.44
CA PHE A 72 8.51 -1.33 -3.45
C PHE A 72 7.11 -0.83 -3.86
N ALA A 73 6.76 0.42 -3.55
CA ALA A 73 5.48 1.01 -3.95
C ALA A 73 5.42 1.43 -5.43
N MET A 74 6.58 1.60 -6.09
CA MET A 74 6.66 1.94 -7.51
C MET A 74 6.67 0.72 -8.43
N LEU A 75 7.01 -0.47 -7.92
CA LEU A 75 7.02 -1.72 -8.69
C LEU A 75 5.68 -2.03 -9.41
N PRO A 76 4.50 -1.87 -8.76
CA PRO A 76 3.23 -2.12 -9.41
C PRO A 76 2.98 -1.19 -10.60
N VAL A 77 3.44 0.06 -10.50
CA VAL A 77 3.31 1.07 -11.55
C VAL A 77 4.13 0.69 -12.78
N ILE A 78 5.36 0.23 -12.56
CA ILE A 78 6.22 -0.25 -13.65
C ILE A 78 5.55 -1.43 -14.36
N GLY A 79 4.99 -2.39 -13.61
CA GLY A 79 4.24 -3.50 -14.20
C GLY A 79 3.07 -3.01 -15.06
N VAL A 80 2.29 -2.03 -14.59
CA VAL A 80 1.19 -1.45 -15.37
C VAL A 80 1.68 -0.78 -16.65
N VAL A 81 2.77 0.01 -16.58
CA VAL A 81 3.37 0.66 -17.76
C VAL A 81 3.82 -0.39 -18.78
N LEU A 82 4.51 -1.45 -18.34
CA LEU A 82 4.92 -2.56 -19.22
C LEU A 82 3.70 -3.24 -19.85
N GLY A 83 2.63 -3.42 -19.08
CA GLY A 83 1.35 -3.93 -19.55
C GLY A 83 0.79 -3.14 -20.73
N TYR A 84 0.78 -1.81 -20.63
CA TYR A 84 0.31 -0.92 -21.69
C TYR A 84 1.27 -0.80 -22.88
N LEU A 85 2.58 -1.02 -22.68
CA LEU A 85 3.57 -1.06 -23.77
C LEU A 85 3.49 -2.34 -24.63
N GLY A 86 2.57 -3.25 -24.33
CA GLY A 86 2.32 -4.48 -25.09
C GLY A 86 2.89 -5.74 -24.45
N TRP A 87 3.58 -5.64 -23.31
CA TRP A 87 4.00 -6.80 -22.53
C TRP A 87 2.89 -7.23 -21.59
N GLN A 88 2.02 -8.13 -22.06
CA GLN A 88 0.83 -8.60 -21.32
C GLN A 88 1.14 -9.13 -19.90
N TRP A 89 2.33 -9.70 -19.69
CA TRP A 89 2.79 -10.15 -18.37
C TRP A 89 3.07 -9.00 -17.38
N GLY A 90 3.17 -7.76 -17.86
CA GLY A 90 3.36 -6.57 -17.04
C GLY A 90 2.23 -6.36 -16.02
N PHE A 91 0.96 -6.60 -16.40
CA PHE A 91 -0.16 -6.54 -15.46
C PHE A 91 -0.07 -7.60 -14.37
N SER A 92 0.36 -8.82 -14.73
CA SER A 92 0.62 -9.88 -13.75
C SER A 92 1.78 -9.53 -12.82
N LEU A 93 2.86 -8.91 -13.33
CA LEU A 93 3.94 -8.40 -12.50
C LEU A 93 3.44 -7.31 -11.55
N ALA A 94 2.60 -6.39 -12.03
CA ALA A 94 1.99 -5.35 -11.20
C ALA A 94 1.17 -5.96 -10.07
N TYR A 95 0.42 -7.03 -10.37
CA TYR A 95 -0.38 -7.72 -9.38
C TYR A 95 0.45 -8.47 -8.34
N VAL A 96 1.51 -9.18 -8.76
CA VAL A 96 2.43 -9.86 -7.83
C VAL A 96 3.13 -8.85 -6.92
N THR A 97 3.57 -7.73 -7.48
CA THR A 97 4.26 -6.68 -6.71
C THR A 97 3.29 -5.95 -5.77
N LEU A 98 2.02 -5.78 -6.14
CA LEU A 98 0.97 -5.32 -5.23
C LEU A 98 0.80 -6.28 -4.04
N TRP A 99 0.76 -7.60 -4.30
CA TRP A 99 0.70 -8.59 -3.23
C TRP A 99 1.88 -8.50 -2.27
N LEU A 100 3.10 -8.34 -2.79
CA LEU A 100 4.30 -8.17 -1.96
C LEU A 100 4.21 -6.90 -1.09
N ALA A 101 3.77 -5.78 -1.67
CA ALA A 101 3.58 -4.53 -0.94
C ALA A 101 2.50 -4.66 0.15
N PHE A 102 1.40 -5.34 -0.14
CA PHE A 102 0.32 -5.59 0.81
C PHE A 102 0.76 -6.50 1.97
N VAL A 103 1.48 -7.58 1.67
CA VAL A 103 2.04 -8.47 2.71
C VAL A 103 3.06 -7.72 3.58
N HIS A 104 3.94 -6.92 2.96
CA HIS A 104 4.87 -6.07 3.70
C HIS A 104 4.11 -5.15 4.67
N PHE A 105 3.02 -4.53 4.22
CA PHE A 105 2.18 -3.68 5.06
C PHE A 105 1.57 -4.45 6.25
N ILE A 106 1.02 -5.65 6.03
CA ILE A 106 0.49 -6.51 7.10
C ILE A 106 1.57 -6.82 8.14
N ILE A 107 2.77 -7.22 7.70
CA ILE A 107 3.89 -7.55 8.60
C ILE A 107 4.26 -6.33 9.45
N ARG A 108 4.37 -5.15 8.83
CA ARG A 108 4.62 -3.88 9.53
C ARG A 108 3.53 -3.56 10.55
N GLY A 109 2.26 -3.76 10.19
CA GLY A 109 1.12 -3.56 11.09
C GLY A 109 1.18 -4.49 12.31
N ILE A 110 1.43 -5.79 12.10
CA ILE A 110 1.57 -6.76 13.19
C ILE A 110 2.77 -6.43 14.08
N GLN A 111 3.90 -6.04 13.50
CA GLN A 111 5.08 -5.61 14.28
C GLN A 111 4.77 -4.40 15.16
N SER A 112 4.02 -3.42 14.65
CA SER A 112 3.58 -2.25 15.43
C SER A 112 2.67 -2.65 16.59
N LEU A 113 1.73 -3.57 16.37
CA LEU A 113 0.83 -4.06 17.41
C LEU A 113 1.56 -4.83 18.51
N ARG A 114 2.60 -5.60 18.16
CA ARG A 114 3.42 -6.36 19.12
C ARG A 114 4.38 -5.48 19.95
N ALA A 115 4.66 -4.27 19.47
CA ALA A 115 5.52 -3.31 20.16
C ALA A 115 4.74 -2.41 21.14
N THR A 116 3.42 -2.54 21.20
CA THR A 116 2.51 -1.87 22.14
C THR A 116 2.15 -2.81 23.28
#